data_AF-A0A835S3Z7-F1
#
_entry.id   AF-A0A835S3Z7-F1
#
_cell.length_a   1.000
_cell.length_b   1.000
_cell.length_c   1.000
_cell.angle_alpha   90.00
_cell.angle_beta   90.00
_cell.angle_gamma   90.00
#
_symmetry.space_group_name_H-M   'P 1'
#
loop_
_entity.id
_entity.type
_entity.pdbx_description
1 polymer ?
#
loop_
_entity_poly.entity_id
_entity_poly.type
_entity_poly.pdbx_seq_one_letter_code
_entity_poly.pdbx_strand_id
1 'polypeptide(L)'
;MTELLVLVRTLSAGTFLLQDSLGELSKATASVGRGMASRAILLATHGGCSFMAGHRRQLRYCRSERRGSWLGENVKEVAAFVRCAFVGGQSLVDGREVVAYSKRGEGKKVWVHFVGIGGSGLSALAMLAHKQGFEVSGSDIVWSSYMNDLHLAGVKVFLGHSIASMEVNNHGRLPDAVIISSAIPKDNIEVVYAESVGIPIYKRDSWLRYVTAYYNLIAIGGTHGKSTTAAMLSYVLHATGDDLIAVVGANVPQFSGGNIIPGNGPNFILEADEYDCCFLGLSPSVAVVTNVEWDHVDIFDDEEHVRCVFREFVQQIKCGGHLILCGDSAGAYSLLGDCKPNQSSTDIFPGSLISDVGYTVTTYGLSSKMDWYASCITPNSQGGQDYILHYRECPVADVSLKLPGVHNVLNSLAVVATIATLIKNRELVHETIDSVKHHLSKFEGVSRRFELIGKLHGCCIYDDYAHHPTEVRATLQAVRQKFPSQPLWVVFQPHTFSRIAALMEDFVTAFTDADHLIVTEIYAAREENKWNSDGKDLANLVIGPASEYIPNLDDVVDKLLLELSTNRNQETIVMTLGAGDITTLGPKLLNRMQTIP
;
A
#
# COMPACT_ATOMS: atom_id res chain seq x y z
N MET A 1 13.06 -53.64 2.38
CA MET A 1 12.99 -52.62 1.31
C MET A 1 11.76 -52.81 0.42
N THR A 2 11.43 -54.03 0.01
CA THR A 2 10.29 -54.31 -0.88
C THR A 2 8.92 -54.03 -0.24
N GLU A 3 8.76 -54.27 1.08
CA GLU A 3 7.52 -53.92 1.81
C GLU A 3 7.36 -52.41 2.06
N LEU A 4 8.47 -51.67 2.18
CA LEU A 4 8.45 -50.21 2.37
C LEU A 4 8.10 -49.46 1.07
N LEU A 5 8.44 -50.04 -0.09
CA LEU A 5 8.15 -49.49 -1.42
C LEU A 5 6.68 -49.70 -1.84
N VAL A 6 6.00 -50.70 -1.28
CA VAL A 6 4.57 -50.95 -1.52
C VAL A 6 3.72 -49.93 -0.75
N LEU A 7 4.09 -49.60 0.50
CA LEU A 7 3.36 -48.64 1.34
C LEU A 7 3.36 -47.20 0.80
N VAL A 8 4.48 -46.79 0.17
CA VAL A 8 4.64 -45.45 -0.42
C VAL A 8 3.81 -45.26 -1.69
N ARG A 9 3.56 -46.34 -2.45
CA ARG A 9 2.71 -46.27 -3.66
C ARG A 9 1.22 -46.18 -3.33
N THR A 10 0.78 -46.79 -2.23
CA THR A 10 -0.64 -46.75 -1.81
C THR A 10 -1.05 -45.38 -1.29
N LEU A 11 -0.13 -44.62 -0.68
CA LEU A 11 -0.41 -43.27 -0.15
C LEU A 11 -0.45 -42.18 -1.24
N SER A 12 0.09 -42.42 -2.44
CA SER A 12 0.03 -41.48 -3.57
C SER A 12 -1.29 -41.51 -4.35
N ALA A 13 -2.22 -42.41 -4.02
CA ALA A 13 -3.44 -42.63 -4.78
C ALA A 13 -4.69 -42.62 -3.87
N GLY A 14 -5.15 -41.41 -3.50
CA GLY A 14 -6.55 -41.16 -3.09
C GLY A 14 -6.93 -41.44 -1.62
N THR A 15 -7.51 -40.39 -1.00
CA THR A 15 -8.49 -40.35 0.11
C THR A 15 -8.70 -41.63 0.93
N PHE A 16 -8.25 -41.66 2.21
CA PHE A 16 -8.96 -42.27 3.37
C PHE A 16 -8.26 -41.91 4.71
N LEU A 17 -9.00 -42.10 5.81
CA LEU A 17 -8.90 -41.52 7.16
C LEU A 17 -7.53 -41.65 7.89
N LEU A 18 -7.13 -40.57 8.57
CA LEU A 18 -5.80 -40.30 9.14
C LEU A 18 -5.49 -40.89 10.54
N GLN A 19 -6.32 -41.77 11.09
CA GLN A 19 -6.12 -42.26 12.47
C GLN A 19 -5.45 -43.64 12.60
N ASP A 20 -5.55 -44.53 11.61
CA ASP A 20 -4.99 -45.89 11.73
C ASP A 20 -3.53 -46.01 11.25
N SER A 21 -3.02 -45.04 10.49
CA SER A 21 -1.68 -45.07 9.89
C SER A 21 -0.53 -44.73 10.86
N LEU A 22 -0.85 -44.09 12.00
CA LEU A 22 0.15 -43.69 13.02
C LEU A 22 0.56 -44.86 13.93
N GLY A 23 -0.30 -45.87 14.08
CA GLY A 23 -0.04 -47.06 14.90
C GLY A 23 1.00 -48.01 14.30
N GLU A 24 1.08 -48.11 12.97
CA GLU A 24 2.03 -49.01 12.29
C GLU A 24 3.42 -48.39 12.10
N LEU A 25 3.51 -47.06 11.90
CA LEU A 25 4.77 -46.31 11.84
C LEU A 25 5.57 -46.36 13.16
N SER A 26 4.86 -46.43 14.28
CA SER A 26 5.44 -46.60 15.63
C SER A 26 6.07 -47.99 15.83
N LYS A 27 5.51 -49.04 15.22
CA LYS A 27 6.05 -50.41 15.34
C LYS A 27 7.26 -50.67 14.42
N ALA A 28 7.30 -50.04 13.24
CA ALA A 28 8.42 -50.22 12.30
C ALA A 28 9.73 -49.52 12.76
N THR A 29 9.62 -48.44 13.53
CA THR A 29 10.77 -47.63 14.00
C THR A 29 11.50 -48.21 15.22
N ALA A 30 10.97 -49.27 15.85
CA ALA A 30 11.61 -49.94 16.98
C ALA A 30 12.78 -50.88 16.57
N SER A 31 12.97 -51.20 15.29
CA SER A 31 13.92 -52.23 14.84
C SER A 31 15.15 -51.73 14.05
N VAL A 32 15.29 -50.43 13.80
CA VAL A 32 16.40 -49.89 12.99
C VAL A 32 17.09 -48.72 13.71
N GLY A 33 18.39 -48.85 13.97
CA GLY A 33 19.17 -47.93 14.82
C GLY A 33 19.14 -46.45 14.39
N ARG A 34 19.31 -45.58 15.39
CA ARG A 34 19.07 -44.11 15.36
C ARG A 34 19.79 -43.30 14.28
N GLY A 35 20.78 -43.87 13.57
CA GLY A 35 21.48 -43.21 12.46
C GLY A 35 20.74 -43.23 11.12
N MET A 36 19.80 -44.15 10.90
CA MET A 36 19.06 -44.26 9.63
C MET A 36 17.73 -43.49 9.61
N ALA A 37 17.13 -43.23 10.78
CA ALA A 37 15.91 -42.44 10.91
C ALA A 37 16.09 -40.99 10.43
N SER A 38 17.27 -40.40 10.66
CA SER A 38 17.60 -39.03 10.23
C SER A 38 17.72 -38.89 8.70
N ARG A 39 18.01 -39.97 7.96
CA ARG A 39 18.06 -39.95 6.49
C ARG A 39 16.70 -40.19 5.84
N ALA A 40 15.81 -40.96 6.48
CA ALA A 40 14.46 -41.19 5.97
C ALA A 40 13.55 -39.95 6.13
N ILE A 41 13.70 -39.20 7.23
CA ILE A 41 12.97 -37.95 7.46
C ILE A 41 13.45 -36.85 6.48
N LEU A 42 14.74 -36.84 6.11
CA LEU A 42 15.29 -35.92 5.12
C LEU A 42 14.86 -36.26 3.67
N LEU A 43 14.47 -37.51 3.40
CA LEU A 43 13.99 -37.97 2.09
C LEU A 43 12.47 -37.81 1.94
N ALA A 44 11.70 -37.91 3.03
CA ALA A 44 10.25 -37.68 3.03
C ALA A 44 9.88 -36.19 2.84
N THR A 45 10.77 -35.27 3.22
CA THR A 45 10.59 -33.81 3.01
C THR A 45 11.08 -33.32 1.64
N HIS A 46 11.57 -34.19 0.76
CA HIS A 46 12.11 -33.83 -0.56
C HIS A 46 11.47 -34.61 -1.74
N GLY A 47 10.31 -35.24 -1.53
CA GLY A 47 9.58 -35.96 -2.57
C GLY A 47 8.44 -35.14 -3.18
N GLY A 48 8.73 -34.11 -3.98
CA GLY A 48 7.72 -33.46 -4.82
C GLY A 48 8.10 -32.07 -5.33
N CYS A 49 8.39 -31.98 -6.63
CA CYS A 49 8.60 -30.78 -7.46
C CYS A 49 9.98 -30.07 -7.43
N SER A 50 10.57 -30.11 -8.61
CA SER A 50 11.76 -29.46 -9.15
C SER A 50 11.92 -27.98 -8.76
N PHE A 51 12.80 -27.69 -7.80
CA PHE A 51 13.42 -26.38 -7.59
C PHE A 51 14.93 -26.59 -7.43
N MET A 52 15.67 -26.55 -8.54
CA MET A 52 17.13 -26.49 -8.51
C MET A 52 17.66 -25.55 -9.59
N ALA A 53 17.61 -24.26 -9.29
CA ALA A 53 18.57 -23.25 -9.74
C ALA A 53 18.42 -22.05 -8.79
N GLY A 54 19.35 -21.87 -7.85
CA GLY A 54 19.26 -20.73 -6.92
C GLY A 54 20.04 -20.81 -5.62
N HIS A 55 20.73 -21.89 -5.29
CA HIS A 55 21.57 -21.93 -4.07
C HIS A 55 22.97 -22.48 -4.34
N ARG A 56 23.75 -21.70 -5.11
CA ARG A 56 25.22 -21.86 -5.18
C ARG A 56 26.03 -20.61 -4.82
N ARG A 57 25.42 -19.54 -4.29
CA ARG A 57 26.15 -18.31 -3.90
C ARG A 57 26.12 -17.92 -2.42
N GLN A 58 25.48 -18.69 -1.52
CA GLN A 58 25.48 -18.41 -0.08
C GLN A 58 26.38 -19.33 0.77
N LEU A 59 27.31 -20.06 0.15
CA LEU A 59 28.30 -20.91 0.85
C LEU A 59 29.76 -20.48 0.61
N ARG A 60 29.99 -19.17 0.38
CA ARG A 60 31.33 -18.58 0.36
C ARG A 60 31.42 -17.31 1.22
N TYR A 61 31.07 -17.41 2.51
CA TYR A 61 31.45 -16.37 3.47
C TYR A 61 31.71 -16.89 4.89
N CYS A 62 32.11 -18.17 5.02
CA CYS A 62 32.60 -18.75 6.28
C CYS A 62 33.78 -19.69 5.99
N ARG A 63 34.92 -19.12 5.63
CA ARG A 63 36.21 -19.84 5.55
C ARG A 63 37.36 -18.95 6.05
N SER A 64 37.31 -18.62 7.33
CA SER A 64 38.43 -18.17 8.19
C SER A 64 37.78 -17.93 9.56
N GLU A 65 38.02 -18.65 10.64
CA GLU A 65 39.26 -19.09 11.24
C GLU A 65 38.96 -20.16 12.31
N ARG A 66 40.00 -20.94 12.65
CA ARG A 66 40.22 -21.71 13.90
C ARG A 66 39.38 -22.95 14.19
N ARG A 67 40.08 -24.09 14.04
CA ARG A 67 39.86 -25.36 14.74
C ARG A 67 39.87 -25.14 16.26
N GLY A 68 38.89 -25.70 16.97
CA GLY A 68 38.94 -25.82 18.44
C GLY A 68 37.61 -26.24 19.06
N SER A 69 37.52 -27.52 19.46
CA SER A 69 36.67 -28.08 20.53
C SER A 69 35.31 -27.45 20.83
N TRP A 70 34.22 -28.09 20.40
CA TRP A 70 32.94 -28.11 21.14
C TRP A 70 32.26 -29.47 20.92
N LEU A 71 32.52 -30.39 21.83
CA LEU A 71 31.84 -31.67 21.98
C LEU A 71 31.23 -31.63 23.38
N GLY A 72 29.91 -31.49 23.46
CA GLY A 72 29.16 -31.39 24.71
C GLY A 72 28.38 -30.07 24.78
N GLU A 73 27.07 -30.21 25.03
CA GLU A 73 26.11 -29.10 25.23
C GLU A 73 25.71 -28.34 23.95
N ASN A 74 24.73 -28.87 23.20
CA ASN A 74 23.63 -28.06 22.61
C ASN A 74 22.61 -28.88 21.79
N VAL A 75 22.04 -29.93 22.40
CA VAL A 75 20.79 -30.55 21.90
C VAL A 75 19.55 -29.99 22.65
N LYS A 76 19.76 -29.23 23.74
CA LYS A 76 18.67 -28.54 24.46
C LYS A 76 18.34 -27.16 23.89
N GLU A 77 19.28 -26.43 23.29
CA GLU A 77 18.99 -25.11 22.70
C GLU A 77 18.27 -25.18 21.35
N VAL A 78 18.54 -26.19 20.51
CA VAL A 78 17.76 -26.40 19.27
C VAL A 78 16.33 -26.87 19.60
N ALA A 79 16.14 -27.61 20.69
CA ALA A 79 14.83 -27.95 21.21
C ALA A 79 14.14 -26.78 21.93
N ALA A 80 14.89 -25.79 22.45
CA ALA A 80 14.34 -24.56 23.04
C ALA A 80 13.93 -23.55 21.96
N PHE A 81 14.64 -23.47 20.84
CA PHE A 81 14.25 -22.64 19.70
C PHE A 81 12.97 -23.15 19.02
N VAL A 82 12.73 -24.47 19.07
CA VAL A 82 11.48 -25.10 18.61
C VAL A 82 10.39 -25.15 19.70
N ARG A 83 10.73 -24.90 20.98
CA ARG A 83 9.75 -24.86 22.10
C ARG A 83 9.34 -23.45 22.55
N CYS A 84 10.07 -22.40 22.21
CA CYS A 84 9.57 -21.03 22.39
C CYS A 84 8.49 -20.64 21.36
N ALA A 85 8.26 -21.45 20.33
CA ALA A 85 7.19 -21.25 19.34
C ALA A 85 5.88 -21.97 19.70
N PHE A 86 5.84 -22.75 20.78
CA PHE A 86 4.65 -23.51 21.17
C PHE A 86 4.57 -23.64 22.70
N VAL A 87 3.93 -22.67 23.34
CA VAL A 87 3.33 -22.84 24.66
C VAL A 87 1.88 -22.35 24.54
N GLY A 88 0.94 -23.28 24.64
CA GLY A 88 -0.49 -23.01 24.56
C GLY A 88 -1.19 -23.93 23.58
N GLY A 89 -1.50 -25.16 24.01
CA GLY A 89 -2.36 -26.04 23.23
C GLY A 89 -3.83 -25.63 23.37
N GLN A 90 -4.46 -25.25 22.26
CA GLN A 90 -5.80 -25.64 21.81
C GLN A 90 -6.10 -24.94 20.47
N SER A 91 -6.51 -25.74 19.47
CA SER A 91 -7.03 -25.33 18.14
C SER A 91 -6.33 -24.15 17.45
N LEU A 92 -5.21 -24.41 16.78
CA LEU A 92 -4.68 -23.49 15.77
C LEU A 92 -5.67 -23.46 14.59
N VAL A 93 -6.62 -22.53 14.62
CA VAL A 93 -7.32 -22.15 13.40
C VAL A 93 -6.31 -21.33 12.60
N ASP A 94 -5.78 -21.91 11.51
CA ASP A 94 -4.91 -21.19 10.57
C ASP A 94 -5.68 -19.95 10.05
N GLY A 95 -5.01 -18.82 9.82
CA GLY A 95 -5.65 -17.66 9.19
C GLY A 95 -6.30 -18.01 7.84
N ARG A 96 -5.74 -19.02 7.15
CA ARG A 96 -6.40 -19.63 5.97
C ARG A 96 -7.68 -20.36 6.30
N GLU A 97 -7.76 -21.05 7.43
CA GLU A 97 -8.98 -21.71 7.89
C GLU A 97 -10.05 -20.69 8.27
N VAL A 98 -9.71 -19.59 8.96
CA VAL A 98 -10.66 -18.49 9.27
C VAL A 98 -11.27 -17.93 7.98
N VAL A 99 -10.42 -17.62 6.99
CA VAL A 99 -10.86 -17.08 5.70
C VAL A 99 -11.62 -18.12 4.87
N ALA A 100 -11.19 -19.38 4.87
CA ALA A 100 -11.85 -20.46 4.14
C ALA A 100 -13.20 -20.88 4.75
N TYR A 101 -13.34 -20.83 6.08
CA TYR A 101 -14.56 -21.21 6.78
C TYR A 101 -15.71 -20.26 6.45
N SER A 102 -15.44 -18.94 6.37
CA SER A 102 -16.42 -17.94 5.95
C SER A 102 -17.00 -18.23 4.55
N LYS A 103 -16.16 -18.65 3.59
CA LYS A 103 -16.59 -18.93 2.21
C LYS A 103 -17.44 -20.21 2.06
N ARG A 104 -17.50 -21.09 3.06
CA ARG A 104 -18.23 -22.37 2.97
C ARG A 104 -19.73 -22.27 3.27
N GLY A 105 -20.24 -21.11 3.69
CA GLY A 105 -21.68 -20.83 3.79
C GLY A 105 -22.50 -21.67 4.80
N GLU A 106 -21.91 -22.68 5.44
CA GLU A 106 -22.59 -23.58 6.39
C GLU A 106 -22.06 -23.35 7.81
N GLY A 107 -22.72 -22.50 8.61
CA GLY A 107 -22.40 -22.29 10.03
C GLY A 107 -22.62 -20.87 10.57
N LYS A 108 -22.34 -20.67 11.88
CA LYS A 108 -22.29 -19.34 12.52
C LYS A 108 -21.26 -18.46 11.80
N LYS A 109 -21.60 -17.21 11.49
CA LYS A 109 -20.68 -16.24 10.86
C LYS A 109 -19.42 -16.09 11.68
N VAL A 110 -18.25 -16.21 11.05
CA VAL A 110 -16.94 -15.96 11.66
C VAL A 110 -16.89 -14.49 12.10
N TRP A 111 -16.53 -14.25 13.36
CA TRP A 111 -16.42 -12.93 13.93
C TRP A 111 -14.97 -12.48 14.01
N VAL A 112 -14.70 -11.32 13.43
CA VAL A 112 -13.39 -10.68 13.40
C VAL A 112 -13.45 -9.33 14.11
N HIS A 113 -12.55 -9.09 15.06
CA HIS A 113 -12.45 -7.82 15.79
C HIS A 113 -11.20 -7.04 15.36
N PHE A 114 -11.34 -5.74 15.06
CA PHE A 114 -10.24 -4.88 14.64
C PHE A 114 -9.88 -3.86 15.73
N VAL A 115 -8.63 -3.83 16.17
CA VAL A 115 -8.11 -2.83 17.13
C VAL A 115 -7.32 -1.78 16.36
N GLY A 116 -7.73 -0.52 16.46
CA GLY A 116 -7.28 0.56 15.58
C GLY A 116 -8.09 0.61 14.27
N ILE A 117 -9.39 0.31 14.33
CA ILE A 117 -10.27 0.22 13.17
C ILE A 117 -10.46 1.56 12.45
N GLY A 118 -10.18 2.69 13.11
CA GLY A 118 -10.36 4.03 12.58
C GLY A 118 -9.27 4.49 11.61
N GLY A 119 -8.19 3.73 11.43
CA GLY A 119 -7.18 3.99 10.41
C GLY A 119 -7.64 3.60 8.99
N SER A 120 -7.17 4.32 7.97
CA SER A 120 -7.58 4.09 6.57
C SER A 120 -7.34 2.65 6.09
N GLY A 121 -6.20 2.05 6.47
CA GLY A 121 -5.88 0.67 6.10
C GLY A 121 -6.77 -0.38 6.78
N LEU A 122 -6.94 -0.30 8.11
CA LEU A 122 -7.73 -1.29 8.86
C LEU A 122 -9.23 -1.13 8.61
N SER A 123 -9.74 0.10 8.49
CA SER A 123 -11.15 0.34 8.17
C SER A 123 -11.57 -0.27 6.85
N ALA A 124 -10.73 -0.15 5.82
CA ALA A 124 -11.00 -0.77 4.52
C ALA A 124 -11.01 -2.31 4.61
N LEU A 125 -10.11 -2.91 5.38
CA LEU A 125 -10.10 -4.36 5.62
C LEU A 125 -11.31 -4.83 6.42
N ALA A 126 -11.75 -4.04 7.40
CA ALA A 126 -12.96 -4.31 8.16
C ALA A 126 -14.20 -4.22 7.28
N MET A 127 -14.29 -3.21 6.41
CA MET A 127 -15.38 -3.06 5.44
C MET A 127 -15.39 -4.23 4.45
N LEU A 128 -14.23 -4.63 3.94
CA LEU A 128 -14.09 -5.79 3.06
C LEU A 128 -14.55 -7.08 3.76
N ALA A 129 -14.10 -7.33 4.99
CA ALA A 129 -14.52 -8.49 5.76
C ALA A 129 -16.05 -8.48 5.99
N HIS A 130 -16.61 -7.32 6.32
CA HIS A 130 -18.06 -7.18 6.50
C HIS A 130 -18.83 -7.54 5.21
N LYS A 131 -18.36 -7.05 4.05
CA LYS A 131 -18.95 -7.35 2.73
C LYS A 131 -18.78 -8.81 2.32
N GLN A 132 -17.68 -9.45 2.73
CA GLN A 132 -17.44 -10.88 2.56
C GLN A 132 -18.28 -11.76 3.52
N GLY A 133 -19.15 -11.16 4.34
CA GLY A 133 -20.10 -11.87 5.18
C GLY A 133 -19.59 -12.21 6.58
N PHE A 134 -18.40 -11.76 6.95
CA PHE A 134 -17.90 -11.85 8.32
C PHE A 134 -18.75 -10.98 9.26
N GLU A 135 -18.89 -11.43 10.49
CA GLU A 135 -19.30 -10.54 11.57
C GLU A 135 -18.09 -9.69 11.94
N VAL A 136 -18.24 -8.36 11.97
CA VAL A 136 -17.13 -7.43 12.18
C VAL A 136 -17.45 -6.49 13.33
N SER A 137 -16.46 -6.27 14.18
CA SER A 137 -16.46 -5.18 15.14
C SER A 137 -15.07 -4.58 15.28
N GLY A 138 -14.93 -3.44 15.95
CA GLY A 138 -13.61 -2.89 16.24
C GLY A 138 -13.62 -1.66 17.12
N SER A 139 -12.44 -1.28 17.62
CA SER A 139 -12.22 -0.17 18.52
C SER A 139 -11.18 0.80 17.97
N ASP A 140 -11.29 2.08 18.33
CA ASP A 140 -10.25 3.07 18.11
C ASP A 140 -10.29 4.15 19.20
N ILE A 141 -9.16 4.82 19.46
CA ILE A 141 -9.07 5.90 20.44
C ILE A 141 -9.66 7.22 19.94
N VAL A 142 -9.76 7.40 18.62
CA VAL A 142 -10.29 8.62 17.99
C VAL A 142 -11.40 8.25 17.02
N TRP A 143 -12.55 8.93 17.11
CA TRP A 143 -13.64 8.74 16.15
C TRP A 143 -13.28 9.37 14.80
N SER A 144 -13.04 8.55 13.78
CA SER A 144 -12.71 8.99 12.42
C SER A 144 -13.91 8.92 11.48
N SER A 145 -13.81 9.57 10.31
CA SER A 145 -14.78 9.42 9.22
C SER A 145 -14.92 7.96 8.76
N TYR A 146 -13.81 7.21 8.74
CA TYR A 146 -13.83 5.79 8.38
C TYR A 146 -14.65 4.94 9.37
N MET A 147 -14.61 5.27 10.66
CA MET A 147 -15.49 4.61 11.65
C MET A 147 -16.96 4.93 11.42
N ASN A 148 -17.27 6.15 10.99
CA ASN A 148 -18.63 6.53 10.64
C ASN A 148 -19.17 5.69 9.47
N ASP A 149 -18.37 5.48 8.42
CA ASP A 149 -18.77 4.67 7.28
C ASP A 149 -19.01 3.19 7.64
N LEU A 150 -18.14 2.64 8.49
CA LEU A 150 -18.32 1.29 9.06
C LEU A 150 -19.58 1.20 9.91
N HIS A 151 -19.83 2.19 10.76
CA HIS A 151 -21.02 2.26 11.60
C HIS A 151 -22.30 2.29 10.75
N LEU A 152 -22.33 3.13 9.71
CA LEU A 152 -23.44 3.22 8.77
C LEU A 152 -23.65 1.92 7.97
N ALA A 153 -22.58 1.16 7.72
CA ALA A 153 -22.68 -0.18 7.14
C ALA A 153 -23.18 -1.26 8.13
N GLY A 154 -23.38 -0.92 9.41
CA GLY A 154 -23.86 -1.84 10.44
C GLY A 154 -22.75 -2.59 11.18
N VAL A 155 -21.49 -2.16 11.04
CA VAL A 155 -20.36 -2.67 11.82
C VAL A 155 -20.40 -2.09 13.24
N LYS A 156 -20.12 -2.92 14.25
CA LYS A 156 -20.06 -2.48 15.65
C LYS A 156 -18.71 -1.82 15.92
N VAL A 157 -18.69 -0.49 16.04
CA VAL A 157 -17.48 0.30 16.31
C VAL A 157 -17.52 0.90 17.72
N PHE A 158 -16.38 0.95 18.40
CA PHE A 158 -16.23 1.42 19.77
C PHE A 158 -15.20 2.54 19.87
N LEU A 159 -15.51 3.58 20.65
CA LEU A 159 -14.57 4.64 21.00
C LEU A 159 -13.87 4.29 22.31
N GLY A 160 -12.53 4.27 22.28
CA GLY A 160 -11.67 3.78 23.34
C GLY A 160 -11.48 2.26 23.31
N HIS A 161 -10.41 1.80 23.94
CA HIS A 161 -10.12 0.37 24.07
C HIS A 161 -10.69 -0.21 25.37
N SER A 162 -11.42 -1.31 25.27
CA SER A 162 -12.07 -1.97 26.39
C SER A 162 -12.29 -3.44 26.11
N ILE A 163 -12.13 -4.28 27.14
CA ILE A 163 -12.47 -5.72 27.07
C ILE A 163 -13.94 -5.90 26.63
N ALA A 164 -14.83 -5.01 27.07
CA ALA A 164 -16.24 -5.06 26.73
C ALA A 164 -16.49 -5.01 25.20
N SER A 165 -15.61 -4.35 24.42
CA SER A 165 -15.66 -4.28 22.95
C SER A 165 -15.63 -5.66 22.28
N MET A 166 -15.02 -6.65 22.93
CA MET A 166 -14.90 -8.04 22.48
C MET A 166 -15.91 -8.99 23.16
N GLU A 167 -16.86 -8.46 23.94
CA GLU A 167 -17.89 -9.25 24.63
C GLU A 167 -19.33 -8.87 24.17
N VAL A 168 -19.47 -7.92 23.25
CA VAL A 168 -20.74 -7.28 22.84
C VAL A 168 -21.78 -8.22 22.23
N ASN A 169 -21.41 -9.45 21.87
CA ASN A 169 -22.33 -10.41 21.24
C ASN A 169 -23.22 -11.19 22.22
N ASN A 170 -23.33 -10.75 23.49
CA ASN A 170 -24.37 -11.10 24.48
C ASN A 170 -24.67 -12.59 24.71
N HIS A 171 -23.77 -13.49 24.31
CA HIS A 171 -23.92 -14.95 24.48
C HIS A 171 -22.63 -15.64 24.94
N GLY A 172 -21.67 -14.89 25.51
CA GLY A 172 -20.37 -15.42 25.94
C GLY A 172 -19.48 -15.90 24.79
N ARG A 173 -19.79 -15.52 23.55
CA ARG A 173 -18.95 -15.79 22.37
C ARG A 173 -17.84 -14.74 22.32
N LEU A 174 -16.63 -15.19 22.05
CA LEU A 174 -15.45 -14.36 21.78
C LEU A 174 -15.21 -14.21 20.26
N PRO A 175 -14.44 -13.19 19.81
CA PRO A 175 -13.99 -13.11 18.43
C PRO A 175 -13.22 -14.37 18.01
N ASP A 176 -13.39 -14.79 16.76
CA ASP A 176 -12.62 -15.88 16.18
C ASP A 176 -11.20 -15.42 15.79
N ALA A 177 -11.00 -14.10 15.60
CA ALA A 177 -9.70 -13.48 15.36
C ALA A 177 -9.70 -11.99 15.78
N VAL A 178 -8.53 -11.50 16.18
CA VAL A 178 -8.25 -10.07 16.39
C VAL A 178 -7.23 -9.60 15.36
N ILE A 179 -7.50 -8.47 14.69
CA ILE A 179 -6.55 -7.81 13.79
C ILE A 179 -6.12 -6.48 14.40
N ILE A 180 -4.82 -6.24 14.43
CA ILE A 180 -4.25 -5.02 15.01
C ILE A 180 -3.52 -4.18 13.95
N SER A 181 -3.63 -2.86 14.10
CA SER A 181 -2.78 -1.90 13.39
C SER A 181 -1.35 -1.94 13.96
N SER A 182 -0.36 -1.55 13.16
CA SER A 182 1.02 -1.34 13.61
C SER A 182 1.13 -0.27 14.71
N ALA A 183 0.13 0.61 14.83
CA ALA A 183 0.06 1.64 15.87
C ALA A 183 -0.41 1.11 17.24
N ILE A 184 -0.94 -0.12 17.32
CA ILE A 184 -1.45 -0.68 18.58
C ILE A 184 -0.27 -1.23 19.40
N PRO A 185 -0.04 -0.73 20.63
CA PRO A 185 1.04 -1.20 21.47
C PRO A 185 0.70 -2.58 22.07
N LYS A 186 1.73 -3.34 22.45
CA LYS A 186 1.57 -4.72 22.97
C LYS A 186 0.82 -4.77 24.30
N ASP A 187 0.86 -3.69 25.08
CA ASP A 187 0.19 -3.56 26.37
C ASP A 187 -1.25 -3.04 26.25
N ASN A 188 -1.76 -2.88 25.02
CA ASN A 188 -3.17 -2.56 24.79
C ASN A 188 -4.08 -3.59 25.48
N ILE A 189 -5.08 -3.10 26.23
CA ILE A 189 -5.94 -3.93 27.06
C ILE A 189 -6.72 -4.99 26.27
N GLU A 190 -7.09 -4.71 25.02
CA GLU A 190 -7.80 -5.65 24.15
C GLU A 190 -6.85 -6.74 23.63
N VAL A 191 -5.61 -6.37 23.30
CA VAL A 191 -4.55 -7.30 22.88
C VAL A 191 -4.21 -8.26 24.02
N VAL A 192 -3.91 -7.74 25.20
CA VAL A 192 -3.57 -8.54 26.39
C VAL A 192 -4.71 -9.48 26.76
N TYR A 193 -5.96 -9.01 26.70
CA TYR A 193 -7.11 -9.87 26.96
C TYR A 193 -7.22 -10.99 25.92
N ALA A 194 -7.14 -10.66 24.62
CA ALA A 194 -7.22 -11.64 23.54
C ALA A 194 -6.16 -12.74 23.69
N GLU A 195 -4.92 -12.39 24.05
CA GLU A 195 -3.87 -13.36 24.37
C GLU A 195 -4.25 -14.24 25.58
N SER A 196 -4.78 -13.64 26.65
CA SER A 196 -5.12 -14.36 27.89
C SER A 196 -6.23 -15.41 27.71
N VAL A 197 -7.14 -15.20 26.76
CA VAL A 197 -8.24 -16.12 26.44
C VAL A 197 -7.98 -16.97 25.18
N GLY A 198 -6.80 -16.84 24.56
CA GLY A 198 -6.36 -17.67 23.44
C GLY A 198 -6.98 -17.32 22.07
N ILE A 199 -7.45 -16.08 21.87
CA ILE A 199 -7.91 -15.62 20.57
C ILE A 199 -6.69 -15.33 19.67
N PRO A 200 -6.64 -15.82 18.43
CA PRO A 200 -5.52 -15.55 17.55
C PRO A 200 -5.46 -14.07 17.16
N ILE A 201 -4.27 -13.49 17.26
CA ILE A 201 -3.99 -12.09 16.95
C ILE A 201 -3.15 -12.03 15.67
N TYR A 202 -3.62 -11.26 14.69
CA TYR A 202 -2.93 -11.03 13.43
C TYR A 202 -2.55 -9.57 13.29
N LYS A 203 -1.32 -9.34 12.85
CA LYS A 203 -0.94 -8.04 12.30
C LYS A 203 -1.59 -7.83 10.93
N ARG A 204 -1.71 -6.56 10.54
CA ARG A 204 -2.25 -6.13 9.24
C ARG A 204 -1.65 -6.88 8.05
N ASP A 205 -0.33 -6.99 7.99
CA ASP A 205 0.43 -7.65 6.92
C ASP A 205 0.07 -9.15 6.77
N SER A 206 -0.03 -9.82 7.91
CA SER A 206 -0.34 -11.24 8.00
C SER A 206 -1.78 -11.49 7.59
N TRP A 207 -2.71 -10.65 8.01
CA TRP A 207 -4.11 -10.73 7.60
C TRP A 207 -4.28 -10.48 6.09
N LEU A 208 -3.63 -9.44 5.56
CA LEU A 208 -3.62 -9.12 4.13
C LEU A 208 -3.18 -10.31 3.27
N ARG A 209 -2.13 -11.03 3.70
CA ARG A 209 -1.67 -12.26 3.04
C ARG A 209 -2.80 -13.27 2.88
N TYR A 210 -3.59 -13.51 3.92
CA TYR A 210 -4.67 -14.51 3.88
C TYR A 210 -5.87 -14.05 3.07
N VAL A 211 -6.27 -12.78 3.22
CA VAL A 211 -7.41 -12.21 2.50
C VAL A 211 -7.15 -12.16 0.99
N THR A 212 -5.93 -11.85 0.57
CA THR A 212 -5.58 -11.69 -0.85
C THR A 212 -5.15 -12.98 -1.54
N ALA A 213 -4.89 -14.06 -0.81
CA ALA A 213 -4.28 -15.29 -1.34
C ALA A 213 -5.00 -15.91 -2.55
N TYR A 214 -6.34 -15.81 -2.57
CA TYR A 214 -7.19 -16.42 -3.61
C TYR A 214 -7.55 -15.49 -4.76
N TYR A 215 -7.02 -14.27 -4.77
CA TYR A 215 -7.33 -13.27 -5.77
C TYR A 215 -6.19 -13.11 -6.78
N ASN A 216 -6.55 -12.60 -7.95
CA ASN A 216 -5.61 -11.98 -8.86
C ASN A 216 -5.23 -10.61 -8.30
N LEU A 217 -4.26 -10.61 -7.38
CA LEU A 217 -3.84 -9.42 -6.65
C LEU A 217 -2.99 -8.51 -7.56
N ILE A 218 -3.44 -7.27 -7.69
CA ILE A 218 -2.77 -6.15 -8.34
C ILE A 218 -2.33 -5.18 -7.25
N ALA A 219 -1.06 -5.22 -6.87
CA ALA A 219 -0.51 -4.44 -5.77
C ALA A 219 0.17 -3.16 -6.29
N ILE A 220 -0.26 -1.99 -5.82
CA ILE A 220 0.26 -0.69 -6.25
C ILE A 220 1.18 -0.12 -5.17
N GLY A 221 2.49 -0.24 -5.35
CA GLY A 221 3.51 0.28 -4.45
C GLY A 221 4.31 1.45 -5.04
N GLY A 222 5.17 2.03 -4.20
CA GLY A 222 6.09 3.12 -4.52
C GLY A 222 6.00 4.23 -3.48
N THR A 223 6.99 5.11 -3.39
CA THR A 223 6.98 6.15 -2.34
C THR A 223 5.82 7.15 -2.54
N HIS A 224 5.62 7.64 -3.76
CA HIS A 224 4.59 8.63 -4.12
C HIS A 224 3.63 8.11 -5.20
N GLY A 225 2.41 8.66 -5.24
CA GLY A 225 1.45 8.39 -6.32
C GLY A 225 0.69 7.06 -6.22
N LYS A 226 0.90 6.28 -5.14
CA LYS A 226 0.21 5.01 -4.88
C LYS A 226 -1.31 5.15 -4.90
N SER A 227 -1.85 6.02 -4.05
CA SER A 227 -3.30 6.18 -3.88
C SER A 227 -3.96 6.68 -5.16
N THR A 228 -3.35 7.64 -5.85
CA THR A 228 -3.85 8.14 -7.14
C THR A 228 -3.84 7.06 -8.21
N THR A 229 -2.76 6.29 -8.34
CA THR A 229 -2.65 5.19 -9.32
C THR A 229 -3.63 4.06 -9.01
N ALA A 230 -3.75 3.66 -7.74
CA ALA A 230 -4.69 2.61 -7.31
C ALA A 230 -6.15 3.03 -7.53
N ALA A 231 -6.51 4.28 -7.17
CA ALA A 231 -7.84 4.82 -7.41
C ALA A 231 -8.16 4.92 -8.90
N MET A 232 -7.24 5.44 -9.71
CA MET A 232 -7.42 5.60 -11.15
C MET A 232 -7.57 4.25 -11.85
N LEU A 233 -6.74 3.26 -11.51
CA LEU A 233 -6.85 1.90 -12.02
C LEU A 233 -8.20 1.26 -11.66
N SER A 234 -8.57 1.37 -10.38
CA SER A 234 -9.82 0.80 -9.86
C SER A 234 -11.04 1.43 -10.50
N TYR A 235 -11.03 2.76 -10.67
CA TYR A 235 -12.10 3.49 -11.36
C TYR A 235 -12.24 3.03 -12.80
N VAL A 236 -11.15 2.99 -13.57
CA VAL A 236 -11.18 2.62 -14.98
C VAL A 236 -11.68 1.19 -15.14
N LEU A 237 -11.08 0.22 -14.44
CA LEU A 237 -11.49 -1.18 -14.57
C LEU A 237 -12.95 -1.41 -14.14
N HIS A 238 -13.37 -0.80 -13.04
CA HIS A 238 -14.76 -0.89 -12.59
C HIS A 238 -15.73 -0.28 -13.63
N ALA A 239 -15.39 0.89 -14.19
CA ALA A 239 -16.21 1.55 -15.20
C ALA A 239 -16.24 0.79 -16.54
N THR A 240 -15.21 -0.02 -16.84
CA THR A 240 -15.21 -0.96 -17.97
C THR A 240 -15.98 -2.27 -17.71
N GLY A 241 -16.57 -2.43 -16.52
CA GLY A 241 -17.42 -3.57 -16.16
C GLY A 241 -16.73 -4.70 -15.39
N ASP A 242 -15.48 -4.50 -14.93
CA ASP A 242 -14.81 -5.47 -14.05
C ASP A 242 -15.44 -5.45 -12.65
N ASP A 243 -15.89 -6.61 -12.17
CA ASP A 243 -16.43 -6.81 -10.82
C ASP A 243 -15.28 -6.95 -9.80
N LEU A 244 -14.38 -5.98 -9.77
CA LEU A 244 -13.16 -6.04 -8.97
C LEU A 244 -13.39 -5.68 -7.50
N ILE A 245 -12.48 -6.15 -6.64
CA ILE A 245 -12.31 -5.61 -5.29
C ILE A 245 -11.21 -4.55 -5.36
N ALA A 246 -11.43 -3.37 -4.79
CA ALA A 246 -10.38 -2.36 -4.65
C ALA A 246 -10.32 -1.82 -3.23
N VAL A 247 -9.11 -1.67 -2.69
CA VAL A 247 -8.83 -0.97 -1.44
C VAL A 247 -7.78 0.10 -1.69
N VAL A 248 -8.16 1.35 -1.47
CA VAL A 248 -7.33 2.54 -1.65
C VAL A 248 -7.10 3.21 -0.29
N GLY A 249 -5.92 3.80 -0.09
CA GLY A 249 -5.51 4.44 1.17
C GLY A 249 -6.15 5.80 1.44
N ALA A 250 -6.96 6.32 0.52
CA ALA A 250 -7.63 7.61 0.61
C ALA A 250 -9.05 7.54 0.03
N ASN A 251 -9.89 8.48 0.46
CA ASN A 251 -11.25 8.62 -0.06
C ASN A 251 -11.22 8.97 -1.56
N VAL A 252 -12.02 8.27 -2.35
CA VAL A 252 -12.22 8.49 -3.78
C VAL A 252 -13.68 8.89 -3.96
N PRO A 253 -13.99 10.18 -4.24
CA PRO A 253 -15.37 10.65 -4.34
C PRO A 253 -16.25 9.86 -5.33
N GLN A 254 -15.62 9.24 -6.32
CA GLN A 254 -16.27 8.45 -7.36
C GLN A 254 -16.62 7.01 -6.91
N PHE A 255 -16.15 6.58 -5.74
CA PHE A 255 -16.49 5.28 -5.16
C PHE A 255 -17.63 5.45 -4.16
N SER A 256 -18.67 4.65 -4.32
CA SER A 256 -19.80 4.65 -3.38
C SER A 256 -19.40 4.19 -1.97
N GLY A 257 -18.30 3.44 -1.84
CA GLY A 257 -17.72 3.01 -0.57
C GLY A 257 -16.64 3.94 0.00
N GLY A 258 -16.47 5.15 -0.56
CA GLY A 258 -15.40 6.06 -0.16
C GLY A 258 -14.03 5.61 -0.66
N ASN A 259 -13.38 4.67 0.02
CA ASN A 259 -12.06 4.17 -0.35
C ASN A 259 -12.03 2.68 -0.77
N ILE A 260 -13.21 2.06 -0.94
CA ILE A 260 -13.37 0.66 -1.32
C ILE A 260 -14.36 0.46 -2.48
N ILE A 261 -14.05 -0.48 -3.37
CA ILE A 261 -15.01 -1.10 -4.30
C ILE A 261 -15.21 -2.55 -3.85
N PRO A 262 -16.41 -2.94 -3.37
CA PRO A 262 -16.65 -4.28 -2.84
C PRO A 262 -17.22 -5.23 -3.91
N GLY A 263 -16.47 -5.49 -4.98
CA GLY A 263 -16.85 -6.47 -6.01
C GLY A 263 -16.68 -7.94 -5.57
N ASN A 264 -17.08 -8.87 -6.43
CA ASN A 264 -17.02 -10.32 -6.17
C ASN A 264 -16.14 -11.09 -7.17
N GLY A 265 -15.58 -10.40 -8.15
CA GLY A 265 -14.72 -10.94 -9.18
C GLY A 265 -13.33 -11.33 -8.69
N PRO A 266 -12.50 -11.87 -9.60
CA PRO A 266 -11.20 -12.42 -9.26
C PRO A 266 -10.12 -11.35 -9.04
N ASN A 267 -10.29 -10.14 -9.59
CA ASN A 267 -9.30 -9.08 -9.52
C ASN A 267 -9.40 -8.34 -8.18
N PHE A 268 -8.27 -8.17 -7.52
CA PHE A 268 -8.15 -7.41 -6.28
C PHE A 268 -7.08 -6.35 -6.46
N ILE A 269 -7.44 -5.08 -6.46
CA ILE A 269 -6.52 -3.95 -6.46
C ILE A 269 -6.27 -3.49 -5.04
N LEU A 270 -5.01 -3.38 -4.66
CA LEU A 270 -4.61 -2.97 -3.33
C LEU A 270 -3.50 -1.92 -3.42
N GLU A 271 -3.70 -0.79 -2.76
CA GLU A 271 -2.60 0.10 -2.42
C GLU A 271 -1.64 -0.61 -1.45
N ALA A 272 -0.42 -0.86 -1.91
CA ALA A 272 0.60 -1.61 -1.21
C ALA A 272 1.56 -0.65 -0.52
N ASP A 273 1.34 -0.51 0.78
CA ASP A 273 2.05 0.39 1.67
C ASP A 273 3.38 -0.21 2.13
N GLU A 274 4.48 0.51 1.86
CA GLU A 274 5.84 0.19 2.27
C GLU A 274 6.06 0.44 3.77
N TYR A 275 5.24 1.28 4.38
CA TYR A 275 5.32 1.60 5.80
C TYR A 275 5.20 0.32 6.66
N ASP A 276 6.14 0.14 7.60
CA ASP A 276 6.28 -1.07 8.44
C ASP A 276 6.41 -2.37 7.61
N CYS A 277 6.93 -2.27 6.39
CA CYS A 277 7.15 -3.37 5.45
C CYS A 277 5.90 -4.22 5.16
N CYS A 278 4.70 -3.65 5.34
CA CYS A 278 3.45 -4.40 5.31
C CYS A 278 3.18 -5.09 3.96
N PHE A 279 3.60 -4.46 2.87
CA PHE A 279 3.48 -5.04 1.53
C PHE A 279 4.30 -6.33 1.29
N LEU A 280 5.27 -6.69 2.15
CA LEU A 280 6.03 -7.95 2.06
C LEU A 280 5.16 -9.16 2.45
N GLY A 281 4.01 -8.92 3.09
CA GLY A 281 2.98 -9.91 3.32
C GLY A 281 2.30 -10.39 2.04
N LEU A 282 2.33 -9.61 0.96
CA LEU A 282 1.55 -9.83 -0.25
C LEU A 282 2.18 -10.87 -1.17
N SER A 283 1.38 -11.43 -2.08
CA SER A 283 1.87 -12.24 -3.20
C SER A 283 1.13 -11.83 -4.49
N PRO A 284 1.54 -10.71 -5.11
CA PRO A 284 0.84 -10.14 -6.25
C PRO A 284 1.01 -10.99 -7.51
N SER A 285 -0.05 -11.02 -8.32
CA SER A 285 0.05 -11.43 -9.73
C SER A 285 0.61 -10.30 -10.59
N VAL A 286 0.24 -9.06 -10.26
CA VAL A 286 0.80 -7.84 -10.86
C VAL A 286 1.25 -6.90 -9.75
N ALA A 287 2.49 -6.44 -9.80
CA ALA A 287 2.99 -5.38 -8.93
C ALA A 287 3.28 -4.14 -9.76
N VAL A 288 2.87 -2.98 -9.27
CA VAL A 288 3.21 -1.67 -9.84
C VAL A 288 4.16 -0.97 -8.87
N VAL A 289 5.25 -0.42 -9.38
CA VAL A 289 6.19 0.42 -8.62
C VAL A 289 6.27 1.79 -9.27
N THR A 290 5.68 2.79 -8.63
CA THR A 290 5.58 4.16 -9.18
C THR A 290 6.88 4.96 -9.09
N ASN A 291 7.60 4.80 -7.99
CA ASN A 291 8.91 5.40 -7.71
C ASN A 291 9.46 4.80 -6.40
N VAL A 292 10.75 5.00 -6.16
CA VAL A 292 11.41 4.63 -4.90
C VAL A 292 12.32 5.78 -4.50
N GLU A 293 11.99 6.44 -3.39
CA GLU A 293 12.70 7.57 -2.79
C GLU A 293 12.74 7.40 -1.26
N TRP A 294 13.67 8.10 -0.60
CA TRP A 294 13.82 8.04 0.85
C TRP A 294 12.70 8.83 1.55
N ASP A 295 11.73 8.10 2.10
CA ASP A 295 10.71 8.60 3.01
C ASP A 295 10.64 7.68 4.23
N HIS A 296 9.68 7.91 5.14
CA HIS A 296 9.51 7.14 6.37
C HIS A 296 10.84 7.00 7.12
N VAL A 297 11.54 8.12 7.28
CA VAL A 297 12.89 8.23 7.86
C VAL A 297 12.97 7.75 9.32
N ASP A 298 11.82 7.51 9.95
CA ASP A 298 11.68 6.88 11.25
C ASP A 298 11.81 5.35 11.20
N ILE A 299 11.67 4.75 10.02
CA ILE A 299 11.79 3.31 9.75
C ILE A 299 13.01 2.99 8.90
N PHE A 300 13.25 3.78 7.86
CA PHE A 300 14.30 3.54 6.88
C PHE A 300 15.49 4.47 7.12
N ASP A 301 16.66 3.87 7.34
CA ASP A 301 17.89 4.60 7.64
C ASP A 301 18.33 5.51 6.48
N ASP A 302 18.16 5.04 5.25
CA ASP A 302 18.53 5.75 4.02
C ASP A 302 17.78 5.20 2.79
N GLU A 303 18.01 5.82 1.63
CA GLU A 303 17.41 5.41 0.35
C GLU A 303 17.77 3.96 -0.04
N GLU A 304 18.96 3.47 0.33
CA GLU A 304 19.37 2.11 -0.02
C GLU A 304 18.59 1.07 0.80
N HIS A 305 18.28 1.37 2.07
CA HIS A 305 17.37 0.57 2.88
C HIS A 305 15.98 0.49 2.21
N VAL A 306 15.42 1.62 1.74
CA VAL A 306 14.15 1.62 0.99
C VAL A 306 14.25 0.74 -0.26
N ARG A 307 15.30 0.90 -1.07
CA ARG A 307 15.52 0.07 -2.27
C ARG A 307 15.65 -1.43 -1.94
N CYS A 308 16.29 -1.79 -0.83
CA CYS A 308 16.35 -3.19 -0.39
C CYS A 308 14.97 -3.77 -0.12
N VAL A 309 14.13 -3.03 0.60
CA VAL A 309 12.76 -3.45 0.94
C VAL A 309 11.89 -3.55 -0.33
N PHE A 310 12.03 -2.63 -1.28
CA PHE A 310 11.36 -2.74 -2.58
C PHE A 310 11.87 -3.91 -3.44
N ARG A 311 13.16 -4.26 -3.36
CA ARG A 311 13.69 -5.48 -4.00
C ARG A 311 13.07 -6.74 -3.42
N GLU A 312 12.83 -6.79 -2.12
CA GLU A 312 12.11 -7.91 -1.48
C GLU A 312 10.64 -7.96 -1.90
N PHE A 313 9.98 -6.81 -2.05
CA PHE A 313 8.60 -6.72 -2.53
C PHE A 313 8.44 -7.28 -3.95
N VAL A 314 9.29 -6.88 -4.90
CA VAL A 314 9.21 -7.39 -6.28
C VAL A 314 9.53 -8.89 -6.36
N GLN A 315 10.26 -9.45 -5.39
CA GLN A 315 10.46 -10.89 -5.28
C GLN A 315 9.22 -11.65 -4.79
N GLN A 316 8.22 -10.96 -4.22
CA GLN A 316 6.95 -11.58 -3.84
C GLN A 316 5.99 -11.80 -5.02
N ILE A 317 6.31 -11.24 -6.20
CA ILE A 317 5.52 -11.43 -7.42
C ILE A 317 5.49 -12.92 -7.75
N LYS A 318 4.28 -13.43 -7.99
CA LYS A 318 4.07 -14.84 -8.37
C LYS A 318 4.86 -15.17 -9.63
N CYS A 319 5.36 -16.40 -9.73
CA CYS A 319 5.95 -16.91 -10.98
C CYS A 319 4.94 -16.80 -12.13
N GLY A 320 5.37 -16.25 -13.27
CA GLY A 320 4.48 -15.89 -14.39
C GLY A 320 3.65 -14.62 -14.16
N GLY A 321 3.88 -13.91 -13.06
CA GLY A 321 3.30 -12.60 -12.79
C GLY A 321 4.01 -11.48 -13.54
N HIS A 322 3.67 -10.24 -13.19
CA HIS A 322 4.11 -9.06 -13.92
C HIS A 322 4.51 -7.90 -13.02
N LEU A 323 5.58 -7.20 -13.38
CA LEU A 323 6.05 -5.97 -12.77
C LEU A 323 5.83 -4.80 -13.74
N ILE A 324 5.06 -3.80 -13.31
CA ILE A 324 4.90 -2.52 -14.01
C ILE A 324 5.78 -1.49 -13.29
N LEU A 325 6.71 -0.87 -14.00
CA LEU A 325 7.76 -0.09 -13.35
C LEU A 325 7.97 1.27 -14.01
N CYS A 326 7.97 2.33 -13.21
CA CYS A 326 8.31 3.67 -13.70
C CYS A 326 9.81 3.76 -13.99
N GLY A 327 10.18 3.95 -15.26
CA GLY A 327 11.57 4.06 -15.65
C GLY A 327 12.18 5.45 -15.51
N ASP A 328 11.36 6.46 -15.18
CA ASP A 328 11.85 7.82 -14.93
C ASP A 328 12.31 8.00 -13.46
N SER A 329 11.91 7.09 -12.56
CA SER A 329 12.43 7.06 -11.18
C SER A 329 13.71 6.24 -11.14
N ALA A 330 14.84 6.87 -10.80
CA ALA A 330 16.12 6.19 -10.68
C ALA A 330 16.09 5.05 -9.64
N GLY A 331 15.44 5.29 -8.49
CA GLY A 331 15.27 4.28 -7.45
C GLY A 331 14.45 3.09 -7.92
N ALA A 332 13.32 3.30 -8.59
CA ALA A 332 12.54 2.21 -9.17
C ALA A 332 13.31 1.48 -10.28
N TYR A 333 13.94 2.21 -11.20
CA TYR A 333 14.70 1.62 -12.30
C TYR A 333 15.87 0.75 -11.81
N SER A 334 16.43 1.06 -10.63
CA SER A 334 17.47 0.23 -9.99
C SER A 334 17.01 -1.19 -9.63
N LEU A 335 15.70 -1.43 -9.52
CA LEU A 335 15.11 -2.74 -9.22
C LEU A 335 15.26 -3.73 -10.39
N LEU A 336 15.60 -3.26 -11.59
CA LEU A 336 15.74 -4.08 -12.80
C LEU A 336 17.05 -4.90 -12.87
N GLY A 337 17.96 -4.77 -11.90
CA GLY A 337 19.37 -5.17 -12.02
C GLY A 337 19.65 -6.56 -12.62
N ASP A 338 18.90 -7.59 -12.24
CA ASP A 338 19.10 -8.98 -12.71
C ASP A 338 18.14 -9.39 -13.84
N CYS A 339 17.34 -8.46 -14.38
CA CYS A 339 16.37 -8.76 -15.44
C CYS A 339 17.05 -8.87 -16.83
N LYS A 340 16.55 -9.78 -17.67
CA LYS A 340 17.09 -10.07 -19.01
C LYS A 340 16.04 -9.76 -20.08
N PRO A 341 16.44 -9.51 -21.34
CA PRO A 341 15.49 -9.34 -22.43
C PRO A 341 14.53 -10.53 -22.55
N ASN A 342 13.23 -10.25 -22.58
CA ASN A 342 12.21 -11.26 -22.74
C ASN A 342 12.15 -11.71 -24.21
N GLN A 343 12.36 -13.01 -24.45
CA GLN A 343 12.30 -13.62 -25.80
C GLN A 343 10.96 -14.33 -26.06
N SER A 344 10.07 -14.40 -25.06
CA SER A 344 8.75 -15.00 -25.17
C SER A 344 7.70 -13.92 -25.51
N SER A 345 6.76 -14.22 -26.42
CA SER A 345 5.83 -13.22 -26.98
C SER A 345 4.39 -13.71 -27.14
N THR A 346 3.85 -14.41 -26.14
CA THR A 346 2.44 -14.83 -26.16
C THR A 346 1.46 -13.67 -25.92
N ASP A 347 1.90 -12.66 -25.18
CA ASP A 347 1.05 -11.53 -24.78
C ASP A 347 0.89 -10.51 -25.92
N ILE A 348 -0.19 -9.72 -25.84
CA ILE A 348 -0.50 -8.67 -26.81
C ILE A 348 0.50 -7.52 -26.69
N PHE A 349 0.73 -7.10 -25.45
CA PHE A 349 1.70 -6.10 -25.07
C PHE A 349 2.76 -6.77 -24.18
N PRO A 350 3.70 -7.54 -24.76
CA PRO A 350 4.69 -8.25 -23.98
C PRO A 350 5.61 -7.27 -23.26
N GLY A 351 5.91 -7.56 -22.00
CA GLY A 351 6.96 -6.82 -21.30
C GLY A 351 8.33 -7.06 -21.93
N SER A 352 9.19 -6.04 -21.85
CA SER A 352 10.51 -6.04 -22.47
C SER A 352 11.52 -6.92 -21.74
N LEU A 353 11.36 -7.11 -20.43
CA LEU A 353 12.30 -7.87 -19.61
C LEU A 353 11.61 -9.03 -18.87
N ILE A 354 12.41 -9.98 -18.43
CA ILE A 354 12.01 -11.08 -17.55
C ILE A 354 13.02 -11.18 -16.41
N SER A 355 12.52 -11.34 -15.19
CA SER A 355 13.36 -11.54 -14.02
C SER A 355 13.86 -12.98 -13.92
N ASP A 356 14.94 -13.18 -13.16
CA ASP A 356 15.43 -14.54 -12.85
C ASP A 356 14.40 -15.38 -12.07
N VAL A 357 13.43 -14.74 -11.41
CA VAL A 357 12.34 -15.38 -10.66
C VAL A 357 11.12 -15.70 -11.56
N GLY A 358 11.15 -15.28 -12.83
CA GLY A 358 10.17 -15.66 -13.83
C GLY A 358 8.93 -14.76 -13.91
N TYR A 359 9.00 -13.52 -13.41
CA TYR A 359 7.99 -12.50 -13.70
C TYR A 359 8.44 -11.61 -14.87
N THR A 360 7.48 -11.16 -15.67
CA THR A 360 7.71 -10.25 -16.80
C THR A 360 7.74 -8.80 -16.31
N VAL A 361 8.49 -7.92 -16.98
CA VAL A 361 8.57 -6.50 -16.64
C VAL A 361 8.15 -5.64 -17.82
N THR A 362 7.28 -4.67 -17.56
CA THR A 362 6.91 -3.60 -18.49
C THR A 362 7.26 -2.26 -17.86
N THR A 363 8.04 -1.45 -18.59
CA THR A 363 8.40 -0.11 -18.12
C THR A 363 7.46 0.96 -18.64
N TYR A 364 7.28 2.03 -17.87
CA TYR A 364 6.58 3.23 -18.34
C TYR A 364 7.33 4.50 -17.97
N GLY A 365 7.14 5.59 -18.72
CA GLY A 365 7.76 6.88 -18.42
C GLY A 365 7.51 7.94 -19.50
N LEU A 366 8.31 9.00 -19.52
CA LEU A 366 8.24 10.05 -20.55
C LEU A 366 9.22 9.82 -21.70
N SER A 367 10.21 8.94 -21.47
CA SER A 367 11.22 8.60 -22.47
C SER A 367 10.71 7.55 -23.45
N SER A 368 11.02 7.72 -24.74
CA SER A 368 10.74 6.71 -25.78
C SER A 368 11.50 5.39 -25.60
N LYS A 369 12.38 5.30 -24.60
CA LYS A 369 13.04 4.05 -24.18
C LYS A 369 12.15 3.14 -23.35
N MET A 370 11.03 3.64 -22.83
CA MET A 370 10.09 2.86 -22.02
C MET A 370 9.10 2.11 -22.90
N ASP A 371 8.58 0.97 -22.42
CA ASP A 371 7.58 0.21 -23.17
C ASP A 371 6.31 1.04 -23.40
N TRP A 372 5.83 1.74 -22.37
CA TRP A 372 4.77 2.73 -22.49
C TRP A 372 5.30 4.13 -22.22
N TYR A 373 5.01 5.09 -23.08
CA TYR A 373 5.39 6.47 -22.80
C TYR A 373 4.41 7.51 -23.30
N ALA A 374 4.48 8.70 -22.69
CA ALA A 374 3.73 9.87 -23.11
C ALA A 374 4.61 10.85 -23.88
N SER A 375 4.08 11.41 -24.96
CA SER A 375 4.67 12.54 -25.68
C SER A 375 3.66 13.67 -25.84
N CYS A 376 4.12 14.85 -26.27
CA CYS A 376 3.25 16.01 -26.52
C CYS A 376 2.36 16.38 -25.32
N ILE A 377 2.93 16.36 -24.10
CA ILE A 377 2.19 16.68 -22.87
C ILE A 377 1.88 18.19 -22.85
N THR A 378 0.60 18.53 -22.80
CA THR A 378 0.14 19.93 -22.77
C THR A 378 -1.03 20.12 -21.82
N PRO A 379 -1.12 21.26 -21.10
CA PRO A 379 -2.31 21.60 -20.32
C PRO A 379 -3.56 21.66 -21.21
N ASN A 380 -4.68 21.13 -20.71
CA ASN A 380 -5.95 21.14 -21.44
C ASN A 380 -6.96 22.15 -20.86
N SER A 381 -8.08 22.36 -21.56
CA SER A 381 -9.08 23.35 -21.18
C SER A 381 -9.82 23.04 -19.87
N GLN A 382 -9.69 21.83 -19.33
CA GLN A 382 -10.26 21.43 -18.03
C GLN A 382 -9.27 21.68 -16.88
N GLY A 383 -8.07 22.21 -17.18
CA GLY A 383 -7.00 22.40 -16.22
C GLY A 383 -6.30 21.11 -15.82
N GLY A 384 -6.37 20.08 -16.66
CA GLY A 384 -5.60 18.84 -16.57
C GLY A 384 -4.55 18.75 -17.67
N GLN A 385 -4.28 17.55 -18.19
CA GLN A 385 -3.23 17.29 -19.18
C GLN A 385 -3.75 16.46 -20.36
N ASP A 386 -3.35 16.83 -21.56
CA ASP A 386 -3.48 16.01 -22.77
C ASP A 386 -2.09 15.48 -23.18
N TYR A 387 -2.03 14.27 -23.71
CA TYR A 387 -0.79 13.65 -24.22
C TYR A 387 -1.06 12.57 -25.26
N ILE A 388 -0.06 12.25 -26.07
CA ILE A 388 -0.08 11.11 -26.99
C ILE A 388 0.53 9.90 -26.27
N LEU A 389 -0.27 8.85 -26.10
CA LEU A 389 0.15 7.56 -25.55
C LEU A 389 0.85 6.74 -26.62
N HIS A 390 2.01 6.21 -26.29
CA HIS A 390 2.76 5.29 -27.14
C HIS A 390 2.97 3.95 -26.44
N TYR A 391 2.99 2.88 -27.24
CA TYR A 391 3.57 1.61 -26.86
C TYR A 391 4.74 1.32 -27.80
N ARG A 392 5.97 1.37 -27.25
CA ARG A 392 7.21 1.40 -28.02
C ARG A 392 7.10 2.47 -29.10
N GLU A 393 7.60 2.23 -30.30
CA GLU A 393 7.62 3.22 -31.39
C GLU A 393 6.22 3.53 -31.97
N CYS A 394 5.15 2.87 -31.50
CA CYS A 394 3.81 3.00 -32.06
C CYS A 394 2.95 3.97 -31.22
N PRO A 395 2.39 5.05 -31.81
CA PRO A 395 1.33 5.82 -31.16
C PRO A 395 0.07 4.96 -31.04
N VAL A 396 -0.56 5.00 -29.86
CA VAL A 396 -1.69 4.15 -29.48
C VAL A 396 -2.97 4.97 -29.37
N ALA A 397 -2.95 6.10 -28.65
CA ALA A 397 -4.13 6.92 -28.42
C ALA A 397 -3.79 8.34 -27.95
N ASP A 398 -4.65 9.32 -28.24
CA ASP A 398 -4.60 10.62 -27.56
C ASP A 398 -5.34 10.53 -26.23
N VAL A 399 -4.69 10.78 -25.11
CA VAL A 399 -5.29 10.69 -23.78
C VAL A 399 -5.48 12.09 -23.21
N SER A 400 -6.61 12.29 -22.52
CA SER A 400 -6.94 13.52 -21.81
C SER A 400 -7.24 13.18 -20.36
N LEU A 401 -6.68 13.94 -19.43
CA LEU A 401 -6.89 13.81 -17.98
C LEU A 401 -7.47 15.11 -17.44
N LYS A 402 -8.36 15.02 -16.44
CA LYS A 402 -8.80 16.20 -15.65
C LYS A 402 -7.74 16.66 -14.64
N LEU A 403 -6.84 15.76 -14.26
CA LEU A 403 -5.82 16.01 -13.24
C LEU A 403 -4.62 16.77 -13.82
N PRO A 404 -4.15 17.85 -13.17
CA PRO A 404 -2.97 18.59 -13.59
C PRO A 404 -1.68 17.83 -13.23
N GLY A 405 -0.56 18.27 -13.81
CA GLY A 405 0.76 17.78 -13.47
C GLY A 405 1.21 16.55 -14.25
N VAL A 406 2.50 16.55 -14.61
CA VAL A 406 3.17 15.45 -15.33
C VAL A 406 3.20 14.17 -14.49
N HIS A 407 3.24 14.29 -13.15
CA HIS A 407 3.16 13.14 -12.26
C HIS A 407 1.83 12.37 -12.42
N ASN A 408 0.72 13.04 -12.76
CA ASN A 408 -0.55 12.37 -13.05
C ASN A 408 -0.59 11.74 -14.45
N VAL A 409 0.19 12.25 -15.40
CA VAL A 409 0.45 11.55 -16.68
C VAL A 409 1.18 10.24 -16.39
N LEU A 410 2.24 10.25 -15.57
CA LEU A 410 2.95 9.04 -15.15
C LEU A 410 2.03 8.04 -14.43
N ASN A 411 1.19 8.50 -13.50
CA ASN A 411 0.20 7.64 -12.85
C ASN A 411 -0.75 6.99 -13.88
N SER A 412 -1.22 7.74 -14.88
CA SER A 412 -2.09 7.20 -15.93
C SER A 412 -1.38 6.20 -16.85
N LEU A 413 -0.08 6.37 -17.12
CA LEU A 413 0.72 5.40 -17.86
C LEU A 413 0.85 4.08 -17.09
N ALA A 414 1.02 4.13 -15.77
CA ALA A 414 1.01 2.94 -14.92
C ALA A 414 -0.32 2.19 -15.01
N VAL A 415 -1.44 2.92 -15.02
CA VAL A 415 -2.80 2.36 -15.21
C VAL A 415 -2.92 1.66 -16.57
N VAL A 416 -2.57 2.36 -17.65
CA VAL A 416 -2.62 1.81 -19.01
C VAL A 416 -1.75 0.57 -19.13
N ALA A 417 -0.49 0.63 -18.67
CA ALA A 417 0.43 -0.49 -18.71
C ALA A 417 -0.12 -1.69 -17.91
N THR A 418 -0.71 -1.46 -16.74
CA THR A 418 -1.34 -2.51 -15.92
C THR A 418 -2.52 -3.15 -16.65
N ILE A 419 -3.46 -2.35 -17.17
CA ILE A 419 -4.64 -2.86 -17.88
C ILE A 419 -4.22 -3.65 -19.11
N ALA A 420 -3.21 -3.18 -19.85
CA ALA A 420 -2.67 -3.88 -21.02
C ALA A 420 -2.20 -5.31 -20.70
N THR A 421 -1.66 -5.57 -19.50
CA THR A 421 -1.27 -6.93 -19.07
C THR A 421 -2.46 -7.84 -18.76
N LEU A 422 -3.62 -7.27 -18.48
CA LEU A 422 -4.85 -8.01 -18.18
C LEU A 422 -5.62 -8.39 -19.44
N ILE A 423 -5.33 -7.78 -20.59
CA ILE A 423 -6.01 -8.06 -21.86
C ILE A 423 -5.58 -9.42 -22.41
N LYS A 424 -6.53 -10.34 -22.53
CA LYS A 424 -6.30 -11.69 -23.08
C LYS A 424 -6.78 -11.84 -24.53
N ASN A 425 -7.74 -11.02 -24.97
CA ASN A 425 -8.32 -11.12 -26.30
C ASN A 425 -7.80 -10.02 -27.24
N ARG A 426 -7.07 -10.43 -28.30
CA ARG A 426 -6.51 -9.53 -29.31
C ARG A 426 -7.56 -8.73 -30.08
N GLU A 427 -8.75 -9.30 -30.26
CA GLU A 427 -9.83 -8.65 -31.01
C GLU A 427 -10.41 -7.44 -30.28
N LEU A 428 -10.27 -7.39 -28.94
CA LEU A 428 -10.84 -6.34 -28.10
C LEU A 428 -9.85 -5.24 -27.73
N VAL A 429 -8.60 -5.29 -28.23
CA VAL A 429 -7.54 -4.37 -27.79
C VAL A 429 -7.90 -2.91 -28.07
N HIS A 430 -8.33 -2.62 -29.30
CA HIS A 430 -8.71 -1.25 -29.68
C HIS A 430 -9.89 -0.75 -28.85
N GLU A 431 -10.94 -1.55 -28.71
CA GLU A 431 -12.10 -1.20 -27.88
C GLU A 431 -11.73 -1.00 -26.40
N THR A 432 -10.83 -1.83 -25.87
CA THR A 432 -10.34 -1.72 -24.50
C THR A 432 -9.56 -0.42 -24.31
N ILE A 433 -8.64 -0.09 -25.21
CA ILE A 433 -7.87 1.15 -25.14
C ILE A 433 -8.77 2.37 -25.28
N ASP A 434 -9.75 2.36 -26.18
CA ASP A 434 -10.72 3.44 -26.33
C ASP A 434 -11.56 3.62 -25.06
N SER A 435 -11.99 2.53 -24.45
CA SER A 435 -12.70 2.53 -23.16
C SER A 435 -11.82 3.08 -22.03
N VAL A 436 -10.57 2.61 -21.92
CA VAL A 436 -9.59 3.09 -20.93
C VAL A 436 -9.39 4.60 -21.08
N LYS A 437 -9.10 5.09 -22.29
CA LYS A 437 -8.95 6.53 -22.59
C LYS A 437 -10.20 7.31 -22.17
N HIS A 438 -11.38 6.81 -22.52
CA HIS A 438 -12.63 7.46 -22.21
C HIS A 438 -12.82 7.61 -20.69
N HIS A 439 -12.54 6.56 -19.91
CA HIS A 439 -12.68 6.59 -18.46
C HIS A 439 -11.56 7.38 -17.77
N LEU A 440 -10.32 7.35 -18.29
CA LEU A 440 -9.24 8.23 -17.81
C LEU A 440 -9.64 9.71 -17.88
N SER A 441 -10.32 10.14 -18.96
CA SER A 441 -10.82 11.52 -19.08
C SER A 441 -11.95 11.90 -18.11
N LYS A 442 -12.56 10.90 -17.46
CA LYS A 442 -13.66 11.08 -16.51
C LYS A 442 -13.23 10.96 -15.06
N PHE A 443 -12.05 10.42 -14.78
CA PHE A 443 -11.51 10.32 -13.43
C PHE A 443 -11.34 11.74 -12.83
N GLU A 444 -11.93 11.96 -11.66
CA GLU A 444 -12.05 13.27 -11.02
C GLU A 444 -10.98 13.49 -9.95
N GLY A 445 -10.35 12.42 -9.47
CA GLY A 445 -9.26 12.47 -8.52
C GLY A 445 -9.54 11.73 -7.23
N VAL A 446 -8.71 12.02 -6.25
CA VAL A 446 -8.72 11.43 -4.91
C VAL A 446 -8.74 12.58 -3.92
N SER A 447 -9.47 12.44 -2.81
CA SER A 447 -9.48 13.47 -1.78
C SER A 447 -8.06 13.75 -1.28
N ARG A 448 -7.78 15.02 -0.99
CA ARG A 448 -6.46 15.55 -0.63
C ARG A 448 -5.36 15.28 -1.68
N ARG A 449 -5.69 15.11 -2.96
CA ARG A 449 -4.71 15.02 -4.05
C ARG A 449 -5.08 16.04 -5.13
N PHE A 450 -4.59 17.27 -4.98
CA PHE A 450 -5.01 18.44 -5.74
C PHE A 450 -6.53 18.65 -5.67
N GLU A 451 -7.13 18.50 -4.48
CA GLU A 451 -8.58 18.56 -4.30
C GLU A 451 -9.05 20.01 -4.24
N LEU A 452 -10.06 20.37 -5.04
CA LEU A 452 -10.73 21.67 -4.92
C LEU A 452 -11.66 21.65 -3.71
N ILE A 453 -11.32 22.40 -2.67
CA ILE A 453 -12.14 22.52 -1.46
C ILE A 453 -13.29 23.51 -1.67
N GLY A 454 -13.03 24.60 -2.41
CA GLY A 454 -14.09 25.53 -2.79
C GLY A 454 -13.58 26.80 -3.44
N LYS A 455 -14.53 27.59 -3.94
CA LYS A 455 -14.28 28.89 -4.57
C LYS A 455 -15.21 29.94 -4.00
N LEU A 456 -14.68 31.06 -3.55
CA LEU A 456 -15.47 32.16 -3.01
C LEU A 456 -14.75 33.51 -3.15
N HIS A 457 -15.45 34.56 -3.58
CA HIS A 457 -14.93 35.93 -3.72
C HIS A 457 -13.56 36.04 -4.43
N GLY A 458 -13.37 35.29 -5.52
CA GLY A 458 -12.10 35.27 -6.26
C GLY A 458 -10.99 34.42 -5.62
N CYS A 459 -11.22 33.78 -4.47
CA CYS A 459 -10.30 32.81 -3.90
C CYS A 459 -10.66 31.39 -4.37
N CYS A 460 -9.67 30.63 -4.87
CA CYS A 460 -9.78 29.19 -5.08
C CYS A 460 -8.89 28.46 -4.07
N ILE A 461 -9.51 27.60 -3.25
CA ILE A 461 -8.80 26.87 -2.19
C ILE A 461 -8.64 25.41 -2.61
N TYR A 462 -7.41 24.93 -2.61
CA TYR A 462 -7.04 23.54 -2.90
C TYR A 462 -6.34 22.90 -1.69
N ASP A 463 -6.52 21.61 -1.50
CA ASP A 463 -5.81 20.78 -0.51
C ASP A 463 -5.03 19.66 -1.20
N ASP A 464 -3.79 19.45 -0.74
CA ASP A 464 -2.94 18.36 -1.17
C ASP A 464 -2.20 17.72 0.01
N TYR A 465 -2.16 16.40 0.00
CA TYR A 465 -1.49 15.57 1.00
C TYR A 465 0.04 15.61 0.90
N ALA A 466 0.60 16.28 -0.12
CA ALA A 466 2.02 16.43 -0.34
C ALA A 466 2.75 16.86 0.93
N HIS A 467 3.66 16.01 1.38
CA HIS A 467 4.43 16.20 2.60
C HIS A 467 5.91 15.79 2.44
N HIS A 468 6.27 15.26 1.28
CA HIS A 468 7.65 15.04 0.85
C HIS A 468 8.08 16.13 -0.16
N PRO A 469 9.35 16.57 -0.18
CA PRO A 469 9.81 17.63 -1.10
C PRO A 469 9.49 17.36 -2.58
N THR A 470 9.62 16.11 -3.03
CA THR A 470 9.27 15.71 -4.41
C THR A 470 7.78 15.93 -4.71
N GLU A 471 6.90 15.59 -3.77
CA GLU A 471 5.45 15.81 -3.90
C GLU A 471 5.13 17.30 -3.93
N VAL A 472 5.72 18.08 -3.01
CA VAL A 472 5.53 19.54 -2.94
C VAL A 472 5.89 20.19 -4.29
N ARG A 473 7.07 19.90 -4.84
CA ARG A 473 7.49 20.42 -6.15
C ARG A 473 6.50 20.01 -7.24
N ALA A 474 6.15 18.74 -7.31
CA ALA A 474 5.25 18.22 -8.34
C ALA A 474 3.85 18.87 -8.27
N THR A 475 3.33 19.12 -7.07
CA THR A 475 2.06 19.79 -6.84
C THR A 475 2.12 21.26 -7.23
N LEU A 476 3.14 22.01 -6.80
CA LEU A 476 3.25 23.44 -7.13
C LEU A 476 3.49 23.68 -8.63
N GLN A 477 4.27 22.82 -9.29
CA GLN A 477 4.40 22.83 -10.75
C GLN A 477 3.05 22.60 -11.44
N ALA A 478 2.23 21.66 -10.92
CA ALA A 478 0.89 21.41 -11.43
C ALA A 478 -0.05 22.61 -11.21
N VAL A 479 0.09 23.32 -10.08
CA VAL A 479 -0.62 24.59 -9.84
C VAL A 479 -0.21 25.60 -10.90
N ARG A 480 1.07 25.79 -11.19
CA ARG A 480 1.54 26.77 -12.19
C ARG A 480 1.15 26.42 -13.63
N GLN A 481 1.06 25.14 -13.96
CA GLN A 481 0.52 24.73 -15.25
C GLN A 481 -0.97 25.09 -15.40
N LYS A 482 -1.74 24.97 -14.31
CA LYS A 482 -3.18 25.27 -14.29
C LYS A 482 -3.50 26.76 -14.11
N PHE A 483 -2.67 27.46 -13.34
CA PHE A 483 -2.79 28.86 -12.95
C PHE A 483 -1.44 29.58 -13.16
N PRO A 484 -1.10 29.93 -14.41
CA PRO A 484 0.22 30.45 -14.75
C PRO A 484 0.55 31.80 -14.12
N SER A 485 -0.47 32.61 -13.82
CA SER A 485 -0.28 34.02 -13.44
C SER A 485 -1.04 34.45 -12.19
N GLN A 486 -1.93 33.62 -11.64
CA GLN A 486 -2.66 33.93 -10.42
C GLN A 486 -1.70 33.89 -9.22
N PRO A 487 -1.84 34.81 -8.24
CA PRO A 487 -1.11 34.73 -6.99
C PRO A 487 -1.36 33.39 -6.30
N LEU A 488 -0.29 32.76 -5.84
CA LEU A 488 -0.29 31.47 -5.16
C LEU A 488 0.23 31.62 -3.74
N TRP A 489 -0.69 31.50 -2.81
CA TRP A 489 -0.43 31.39 -1.38
C TRP A 489 -0.38 29.91 -1.00
N VAL A 490 0.76 29.45 -0.52
CA VAL A 490 0.95 28.09 -0.03
C VAL A 490 0.98 28.12 1.48
N VAL A 491 0.14 27.30 2.12
CA VAL A 491 0.25 27.01 3.54
C VAL A 491 0.77 25.59 3.68
N PHE A 492 1.99 25.45 4.17
CA PHE A 492 2.64 24.16 4.38
C PHE A 492 2.66 23.83 5.87
N GLN A 493 2.05 22.70 6.23
CA GLN A 493 2.22 22.11 7.55
C GLN A 493 3.26 20.98 7.45
N PRO A 494 4.47 21.18 8.00
CA PRO A 494 5.47 20.14 8.05
C PRO A 494 4.93 18.91 8.81
N HIS A 495 5.23 17.70 8.33
CA HIS A 495 4.81 16.47 8.99
C HIS A 495 6.02 15.70 9.51
N THR A 496 6.03 15.40 10.81
CA THR A 496 7.08 14.73 11.62
C THR A 496 8.40 15.50 11.73
N PHE A 497 9.02 15.47 12.91
CA PHE A 497 10.29 16.16 13.18
C PHE A 497 11.44 15.47 12.44
N SER A 498 11.45 14.14 12.45
CA SER A 498 12.45 13.32 11.78
C SER A 498 12.60 13.66 10.30
N ARG A 499 11.47 13.76 9.57
CA ARG A 499 11.44 14.10 8.14
C ARG A 499 12.02 15.48 7.86
N ILE A 500 11.63 16.48 8.64
CA ILE A 500 12.12 17.85 8.46
C ILE A 500 13.62 17.93 8.74
N ALA A 501 14.11 17.21 9.75
CA ALA A 501 15.54 17.13 10.01
C ALA A 501 16.31 16.45 8.87
N ALA A 502 15.78 15.34 8.34
CA ALA A 502 16.44 14.54 7.31
C ALA A 502 16.44 15.21 5.92
N LEU A 503 15.35 15.89 5.57
CA LEU A 503 15.11 16.41 4.22
C LEU A 503 15.12 17.95 4.15
N MET A 504 15.70 18.63 5.16
CA MET A 504 15.72 20.10 5.24
C MET A 504 16.26 20.73 3.96
N GLU A 505 17.37 20.24 3.43
CA GLU A 505 18.02 20.78 2.22
C GLU A 505 17.10 20.67 1.00
N ASP A 506 16.35 19.58 0.87
CA ASP A 506 15.40 19.37 -0.21
C ASP A 506 14.16 20.26 -0.09
N PHE A 507 13.66 20.48 1.13
CA PHE A 507 12.52 21.36 1.38
C PHE A 507 12.83 22.83 1.08
N VAL A 508 14.04 23.29 1.38
CA VAL A 508 14.47 24.68 1.16
C VAL A 508 14.21 25.15 -0.28
N THR A 509 14.27 24.23 -1.25
CA THR A 509 14.07 24.52 -2.68
C THR A 509 12.74 23.99 -3.22
N ALA A 510 11.91 23.34 -2.42
CA ALA A 510 10.69 22.68 -2.90
C ALA A 510 9.57 23.66 -3.26
N PHE A 511 9.63 24.90 -2.77
CA PHE A 511 8.53 25.88 -2.83
C PHE A 511 8.72 26.97 -3.89
N THR A 512 9.68 26.85 -4.80
CA THR A 512 10.07 27.91 -5.75
C THR A 512 8.95 28.38 -6.68
N ASP A 513 7.94 27.54 -6.90
CA ASP A 513 6.77 27.88 -7.71
C ASP A 513 5.70 28.66 -6.93
N ALA A 514 5.81 28.83 -5.62
CA ALA A 514 4.89 29.67 -4.83
C ALA A 514 5.22 31.17 -4.95
N ASP A 515 4.24 32.05 -4.71
CA ASP A 515 4.52 33.49 -4.52
C ASP A 515 4.72 33.81 -3.05
N HIS A 516 3.88 33.22 -2.20
CA HIS A 516 3.92 33.33 -0.74
C HIS A 516 3.86 31.96 -0.09
N LEU A 517 4.68 31.75 0.94
CA LEU A 517 4.71 30.54 1.75
C LEU A 517 4.47 30.90 3.21
N ILE A 518 3.49 30.24 3.81
CA ILE A 518 3.26 30.23 5.26
C ILE A 518 3.62 28.83 5.75
N VAL A 519 4.62 28.74 6.62
CA VAL A 519 4.97 27.48 7.29
C VAL A 519 4.36 27.48 8.68
N THR A 520 3.69 26.40 9.06
CA THR A 520 3.07 26.24 10.38
C THR A 520 3.94 25.46 11.34
N GLU A 521 3.46 25.26 12.57
CA GLU A 521 4.10 24.31 13.48
C GLU A 521 4.16 22.91 12.87
N ILE A 522 5.20 22.15 13.23
CA ILE A 522 5.38 20.78 12.74
C ILE A 522 4.29 19.91 13.37
N TYR A 523 3.50 19.24 12.52
CA TYR A 523 2.58 18.20 12.96
C TYR A 523 3.40 16.98 13.40
N ALA A 524 3.52 16.79 14.71
CA ALA A 524 4.36 15.77 15.33
C ALA A 524 3.93 14.32 15.00
N ALA A 525 2.66 14.12 14.64
CA ALA A 525 2.01 12.81 14.60
C ALA A 525 2.22 12.03 15.91
N ARG A 526 3.20 11.14 15.97
CA ARG A 526 3.55 10.30 17.13
C ARG A 526 4.93 10.59 17.72
N GLU A 527 5.64 11.58 17.20
CA GLU A 527 7.04 11.84 17.55
C GLU A 527 7.16 12.85 18.70
N GLU A 528 8.20 12.67 19.50
CA GLU A 528 8.74 13.72 20.36
C GLU A 528 9.82 14.48 19.60
N ASN A 529 9.94 15.80 19.80
CA ASN A 529 10.95 16.61 19.11
C ASN A 529 12.36 16.36 19.66
N LYS A 530 13.01 15.29 19.18
CA LYS A 530 14.40 14.94 19.53
C LYS A 530 15.45 15.61 18.64
N TRP A 531 15.01 16.15 17.50
CA TRP A 531 15.86 16.73 16.48
C TRP A 531 16.05 18.24 16.64
N ASN A 532 15.37 18.86 17.61
CA ASN A 532 15.29 20.31 17.79
C ASN A 532 14.92 21.02 16.47
N SER A 533 14.07 20.40 15.66
CA SER A 533 13.60 20.98 14.40
C SER A 533 12.34 21.79 14.66
N ASP A 534 12.28 22.99 14.08
CA ASP A 534 11.13 23.89 14.15
C ASP A 534 10.70 24.28 12.72
N GLY A 535 9.40 24.42 12.49
CA GLY A 535 8.87 24.95 11.23
C GLY A 535 9.39 26.37 10.94
N LYS A 536 9.76 27.11 11.99
CA LYS A 536 10.43 28.40 11.88
C LYS A 536 11.78 28.32 11.17
N ASP A 537 12.56 27.27 11.41
CA ASP A 537 13.86 27.10 10.76
C ASP A 537 13.68 26.91 9.26
N LEU A 538 12.72 26.06 8.87
CA LEU A 538 12.36 25.88 7.47
C LEU A 538 11.91 27.21 6.84
N ALA A 539 10.98 27.93 7.47
CA ALA A 539 10.50 29.21 6.95
C ALA A 539 11.62 30.22 6.67
N ASN A 540 12.65 30.26 7.53
CA ASN A 540 13.79 31.16 7.38
C ASN A 540 14.78 30.73 6.30
N LEU A 541 14.86 29.43 6.00
CA LEU A 541 15.82 28.86 5.06
C LEU A 541 15.29 28.77 3.62
N VAL A 542 13.97 28.72 3.43
CA VAL A 542 13.33 28.61 2.10
C VAL A 542 13.87 29.65 1.11
N ILE A 543 14.15 29.18 -0.11
CA ILE A 543 14.61 29.99 -1.23
C ILE A 543 13.49 30.11 -2.26
N GLY A 544 13.21 31.34 -2.70
CA GLY A 544 12.23 31.64 -3.74
C GLY A 544 11.11 32.55 -3.22
N PRO A 545 10.00 31.99 -2.72
CA PRO A 545 8.84 32.77 -2.29
C PRO A 545 9.13 33.64 -1.05
N ALA A 546 8.31 34.66 -0.85
CA ALA A 546 8.24 35.32 0.46
C ALA A 546 7.69 34.32 1.49
N SER A 547 8.48 34.01 2.51
CA SER A 547 8.20 32.96 3.49
C SER A 547 8.01 33.53 4.89
N GLU A 548 6.99 33.08 5.62
CA GLU A 548 6.75 33.44 7.01
C GLU A 548 6.35 32.23 7.86
N TYR A 549 6.64 32.31 9.16
CA TYR A 549 6.26 31.29 10.14
C TYR A 549 5.07 31.75 10.97
N ILE A 550 3.96 31.01 10.87
CA ILE A 550 2.74 31.24 11.67
C ILE A 550 2.34 29.88 12.28
N PRO A 551 2.61 29.64 13.57
CA PRO A 551 2.48 28.30 14.15
C PRO A 551 1.04 27.79 14.15
N ASN A 552 0.07 28.64 14.46
CA ASN A 552 -1.32 28.26 14.67
C ASN A 552 -2.17 28.42 13.39
N LEU A 553 -2.94 27.40 13.03
CA LEU A 553 -3.79 27.40 11.83
C LEU A 553 -4.87 28.49 11.83
N ASP A 554 -5.42 28.85 12.99
CA ASP A 554 -6.45 29.90 13.07
C ASP A 554 -5.85 31.30 12.81
N ASP A 555 -4.61 31.55 13.24
CA ASP A 555 -3.87 32.77 12.91
C ASP A 555 -3.56 32.86 11.40
N VAL A 556 -3.27 31.71 10.76
CA VAL A 556 -3.12 31.65 9.29
C VAL A 556 -4.43 32.01 8.60
N VAL A 557 -5.56 31.49 9.08
CA VAL A 557 -6.88 31.85 8.53
C VAL A 557 -7.12 33.36 8.63
N ASP A 558 -6.84 33.98 9.78
CA ASP A 558 -7.03 35.42 9.98
C ASP A 558 -6.12 36.25 9.03
N LYS A 559 -4.87 35.82 8.84
CA LYS A 559 -3.92 36.44 7.89
C LYS A 559 -4.43 36.35 6.44
N LEU A 560 -4.85 35.17 6.00
CA LEU A 560 -5.38 34.96 4.65
C LEU A 560 -6.67 35.75 4.42
N LEU A 561 -7.57 35.82 5.41
CA LEU A 561 -8.79 36.62 5.31
C LEU A 561 -8.49 38.11 5.11
N LEU A 562 -7.51 38.66 5.82
CA LEU A 562 -7.09 40.05 5.67
C LEU A 562 -6.53 40.31 4.27
N GLU A 563 -5.69 39.41 3.78
CA GLU A 563 -5.07 39.51 2.45
C GLU A 563 -6.12 39.46 1.34
N LEU A 564 -6.98 38.44 1.37
CA LEU A 564 -8.05 38.24 0.38
C LEU A 564 -9.08 39.38 0.41
N SER A 565 -9.34 39.96 1.59
CA SER A 565 -10.22 41.13 1.73
C SER A 565 -9.63 42.41 1.15
N THR A 566 -8.30 42.54 1.16
CA THR A 566 -7.61 43.69 0.59
C THR A 566 -7.55 43.62 -0.93
N ASN A 567 -7.49 42.41 -1.49
CA ASN A 567 -7.31 42.15 -2.92
C ASN A 567 -8.53 41.49 -3.59
N ARG A 568 -9.76 41.86 -3.21
CA ARG A 568 -11.04 41.24 -3.67
C ARG A 568 -11.25 41.11 -5.20
N ASN A 569 -10.56 41.92 -6.00
CA ASN A 569 -10.70 41.92 -7.46
C ASN A 569 -9.71 40.98 -8.18
N GLN A 570 -8.80 40.34 -7.45
CA GLN A 570 -7.78 39.46 -8.02
C GLN A 570 -8.07 38.00 -7.67
N GLU A 571 -8.18 37.15 -8.69
CA GLU A 571 -8.31 35.72 -8.46
C GLU A 571 -7.03 35.19 -7.80
N THR A 572 -7.14 34.65 -6.59
CA THR A 572 -6.03 34.18 -5.76
C THR A 572 -6.18 32.68 -5.50
N ILE A 573 -5.10 31.94 -5.61
CA ILE A 573 -5.04 30.52 -5.31
C ILE A 573 -4.45 30.34 -3.91
N VAL A 574 -5.17 29.63 -3.05
CA VAL A 574 -4.66 29.17 -1.75
C VAL A 574 -4.49 27.66 -1.84
N MET A 575 -3.30 27.16 -1.54
CA MET A 575 -2.96 25.74 -1.54
C MET A 575 -2.52 25.31 -0.14
N THR A 576 -3.24 24.38 0.47
CA THR A 576 -2.81 23.72 1.71
C THR A 576 -2.04 22.45 1.38
N LEU A 577 -0.85 22.31 1.97
CA LEU A 577 0.05 21.18 1.76
C LEU A 577 0.39 20.53 3.10
N GLY A 578 0.19 19.22 3.20
CA GLY A 578 0.66 18.42 4.34
C GLY A 578 -0.25 17.23 4.63
N ALA A 579 0.24 16.29 5.45
CA ALA A 579 -0.46 15.06 5.80
C ALA A 579 -1.28 15.15 7.11
N GLY A 580 -1.04 16.19 7.92
CA GLY A 580 -1.67 16.42 9.23
C GLY A 580 -3.07 17.04 9.15
N ASP A 581 -3.40 17.84 10.16
CA ASP A 581 -4.70 18.50 10.33
C ASP A 581 -4.85 19.80 9.54
N ILE A 582 -3.85 20.19 8.74
CA ILE A 582 -3.89 21.31 7.79
C ILE A 582 -5.10 21.27 6.85
N THR A 583 -5.62 20.08 6.55
CA THR A 583 -6.84 19.89 5.74
C THR A 583 -8.07 20.61 6.31
N THR A 584 -8.06 20.94 7.61
CA THR A 584 -9.15 21.71 8.25
C THR A 584 -9.13 23.20 7.91
N LEU A 585 -7.99 23.74 7.46
CA LEU A 585 -7.81 25.17 7.19
C LEU A 585 -8.70 25.64 6.03
N GLY A 586 -8.74 24.90 4.92
CA GLY A 586 -9.53 25.28 3.74
C GLY A 586 -11.02 25.47 4.04
N PRO A 587 -11.71 24.46 4.64
CA PRO A 587 -13.11 24.60 5.06
C PRO A 587 -13.34 25.74 6.08
N LYS A 588 -12.43 25.92 7.05
CA LYS A 588 -12.51 27.02 8.01
C LYS A 588 -12.42 28.39 7.32
N LEU A 589 -11.49 28.56 6.38
CA LEU A 589 -11.31 29.77 5.60
C LEU A 589 -12.57 30.08 4.78
N LEU A 590 -13.12 29.09 4.07
CA LEU A 590 -14.37 29.25 3.31
C LEU A 590 -15.53 29.73 4.20
N ASN A 591 -15.71 29.11 5.36
CA ASN A 591 -16.77 29.48 6.29
C ASN A 591 -16.61 30.93 6.75
N ARG A 592 -15.40 31.30 7.19
CA ARG A 592 -15.11 32.69 7.61
C ARG A 592 -15.33 33.69 6.48
N MET A 593 -14.93 33.38 5.25
CA MET A 593 -15.17 34.23 4.09
C MET A 593 -16.66 34.47 3.81
N GLN A 594 -17.53 33.48 4.03
CA GLN A 594 -19.00 33.66 3.87
C GLN A 594 -19.60 34.63 4.88
N THR A 595 -18.98 34.79 6.05
CA THR A 595 -19.47 35.67 7.12
C THR A 595 -19.04 37.13 6.96
N ILE A 596 -18.15 37.42 6.00
CA ILE A 596 -17.66 38.78 5.74
C ILE A 596 -18.54 39.41 4.65
N PRO A 597 -19.17 40.58 4.92
CA PRO A 597 -20.03 41.26 3.95
C PRO A 597 -19.31 41.85 2.72
#